data_AF-A0A1T4YFS6-F1
#
_entry.id   AF-A0A1T4YFS6-F1
#
_cell.length_a   1.000
_cell.length_b   1.000
_cell.length_c   1.000
_cell.angle_alpha   90.00
_cell.angle_beta   90.00
_cell.angle_gamma   90.00
#
_symmetry.space_group_name_H-M   'P 1'
#
loop_
_entity.id
_entity.type
_entity.pdbx_description
1 polymer ?
#
loop_
_entity_poly.entity_id
_entity_poly.type
_entity_poly.pdbx_seq_one_letter_code
_entity_poly.pdbx_strand_id
1 'polypeptide(L)'
;MKIGILPCQGACNVGVMTNKVALNLVDNETVNMVCPLGLPLGIKNIIDMANVNEKHIALNGCPVKCASKALESAGITEYKEITLTSDFDIPKNKNFKDETNIDNVEAKVKDVIDEFLSEQKG
;
A
#
# COMPACT_ATOMS: atom_id res chain seq x y z
N MET A 1 -8.69 15.61 -2.87
CA MET A 1 -8.67 14.31 -2.19
C MET A 1 -7.24 13.91 -1.87
N LYS A 2 -7.01 13.24 -0.74
CA LYS A 2 -5.72 12.60 -0.41
C LYS A 2 -5.85 11.09 -0.35
N ILE A 3 -4.85 10.37 -0.86
CA ILE A 3 -4.80 8.91 -0.93
C ILE A 3 -3.60 8.41 -0.12
N GLY A 4 -3.82 7.46 0.79
CA GLY A 4 -2.77 6.84 1.60
C GLY A 4 -2.39 5.45 1.08
N ILE A 5 -1.11 5.22 0.76
CA ILE A 5 -0.60 3.89 0.40
C ILE A 5 0.13 3.29 1.61
N LEU A 6 -0.29 2.09 2.05
CA LEU A 6 0.47 1.27 2.99
C LEU A 6 1.17 0.11 2.31
N PRO A 7 2.51 0.13 2.20
CA PRO A 7 3.27 -1.06 1.84
C PRO A 7 3.47 -1.99 3.05
N CYS A 8 3.36 -3.31 2.84
CA CYS A 8 3.51 -4.34 3.87
C CYS A 8 4.94 -4.48 4.47
N GLN A 9 5.98 -3.94 3.83
CA GLN A 9 7.38 -3.88 4.32
C GLN A 9 7.97 -5.19 4.90
N GLY A 10 7.59 -6.36 4.37
CA GLY A 10 8.12 -7.65 4.82
C GLY A 10 9.56 -7.93 4.35
N ALA A 11 10.33 -8.71 5.11
CA ALA A 11 11.68 -9.17 4.75
C ALA A 11 11.68 -10.26 3.65
N CYS A 12 11.23 -9.92 2.45
CA CYS A 12 11.21 -10.77 1.24
C CYS A 12 11.12 -9.93 -0.03
N ASN A 13 11.32 -10.52 -1.23
CA ASN A 13 11.21 -9.81 -2.52
C ASN A 13 9.91 -9.01 -2.64
N VAL A 14 8.75 -9.64 -2.41
CA VAL A 14 7.43 -8.99 -2.53
C VAL A 14 7.23 -7.89 -1.49
N GLY A 15 7.84 -8.01 -0.31
CA GLY A 15 7.80 -6.96 0.71
C GLY A 15 8.62 -5.73 0.30
N VAL A 16 9.82 -5.93 -0.25
CA VAL A 16 10.66 -4.87 -0.82
C VAL A 16 9.96 -4.20 -2.01
N MET A 17 9.36 -4.99 -2.90
CA MET A 17 8.61 -4.48 -4.06
C MET A 17 7.46 -3.57 -3.63
N THR A 18 6.65 -3.95 -2.63
CA THR A 18 5.55 -3.08 -2.17
C THR A 18 6.05 -1.69 -1.76
N ASN A 19 7.21 -1.62 -1.10
CA ASN A 19 7.79 -0.35 -0.68
C ASN A 19 8.31 0.45 -1.89
N LYS A 20 8.98 -0.21 -2.84
CA LYS A 20 9.50 0.44 -4.05
C LYS A 20 8.36 1.01 -4.91
N VAL A 21 7.30 0.23 -5.14
CA VAL A 21 6.10 0.68 -5.87
C VAL A 21 5.48 1.90 -5.19
N ALA A 22 5.31 1.86 -3.87
CA ALA A 22 4.77 3.01 -3.14
C ALA A 22 5.65 4.27 -3.28
N LEU A 23 6.97 4.14 -3.16
CA LEU A 23 7.91 5.26 -3.33
C LEU A 23 7.87 5.88 -4.73
N ASN A 24 7.62 5.07 -5.77
CA ASN A 24 7.53 5.55 -7.15
C ASN A 24 6.26 6.36 -7.43
N LEU A 25 5.21 6.22 -6.60
CA LEU A 25 3.90 6.83 -6.81
C LEU A 25 3.56 7.94 -5.79
N VAL A 26 4.29 8.02 -4.69
CA VAL A 26 4.08 9.02 -3.64
C VAL A 26 4.65 10.38 -4.07
N ASP A 27 3.83 11.42 -3.99
CA ASP A 27 4.19 12.81 -4.27
C ASP A 27 4.16 13.71 -3.02
N ASN A 28 3.65 13.20 -1.89
CA ASN A 28 3.42 13.92 -0.63
C ASN A 28 2.44 15.11 -0.72
N GLU A 29 1.64 15.16 -1.78
CA GLU A 29 0.59 16.16 -1.98
C GLU A 29 -0.77 15.48 -2.09
N THR A 30 -0.90 14.61 -3.10
CA THR A 30 -2.12 13.86 -3.44
C THR A 30 -2.01 12.42 -2.94
N VAL A 31 -0.85 11.79 -3.14
CA VAL A 31 -0.57 10.40 -2.76
C VAL A 31 0.50 10.40 -1.68
N ASN A 32 0.11 9.94 -0.49
CA ASN A 32 0.95 9.92 0.70
C ASN A 32 1.31 8.49 1.09
N MET A 33 2.52 8.32 1.62
CA MET A 33 2.89 7.08 2.28
C MET A 33 2.31 7.05 3.69
N VAL A 34 1.76 5.90 4.10
CA VAL A 34 1.33 5.66 5.47
C VAL A 34 2.28 4.66 6.14
N CYS A 35 2.72 4.97 7.35
CA CYS A 35 3.66 4.13 8.09
C CYS A 35 2.99 2.81 8.54
N PRO A 36 3.45 1.64 8.05
CA PRO A 36 2.80 0.36 8.34
C PRO A 36 3.02 -0.11 9.78
N LEU A 37 4.16 0.23 10.40
CA LEU A 37 4.45 -0.17 11.78
C LEU A 37 3.79 0.76 12.81
N GLY A 38 3.62 2.04 12.49
CA GLY A 38 3.11 3.02 13.44
C GLY A 38 1.62 2.85 13.78
N LEU A 39 0.81 2.35 12.84
CA LEU A 39 -0.60 2.07 13.05
C LEU A 39 -0.85 1.02 14.15
N PRO A 40 -0.32 -0.23 14.04
CA PRO A 40 -0.55 -1.24 15.07
C PRO A 40 0.11 -0.92 16.41
N LEU A 41 1.10 -0.02 16.43
CA LEU A 41 1.71 0.48 17.67
C LEU A 41 0.88 1.57 18.36
N GLY A 42 -0.23 2.03 17.78
CA GLY A 42 -1.07 3.05 18.39
C GLY A 42 -0.41 4.44 18.43
N ILE A 43 0.58 4.71 17.57
CA ILE A 43 1.30 5.98 17.59
C ILE A 43 0.36 7.08 17.08
N LYS A 44 -0.18 7.89 18.02
CA LYS A 44 -1.23 8.88 17.76
C LYS A 44 -0.97 9.75 16.53
N ASN A 45 0.19 10.38 16.42
CA ASN A 45 0.50 11.26 15.29
C ASN A 45 0.48 10.52 13.94
N ILE A 46 0.86 9.23 13.91
CA ILE A 46 0.83 8.42 12.68
C ILE A 46 -0.61 8.06 12.31
N ILE A 47 -1.43 7.71 13.30
CA ILE A 47 -2.87 7.46 13.08
C ILE A 47 -3.57 8.73 12.58
N ASP A 48 -3.31 9.88 13.21
CA ASP A 48 -3.86 11.16 12.79
C ASP A 48 -3.46 11.48 11.34
N MET A 49 -2.18 11.28 10.97
CA MET A 49 -1.72 11.44 9.59
C MET A 49 -2.37 10.46 8.62
N ALA A 50 -2.60 9.20 9.02
CA ALA A 50 -3.27 8.22 8.18
C ALA A 50 -4.72 8.63 7.89
N ASN A 51 -5.43 9.16 8.90
CA ASN A 51 -6.82 9.62 8.81
C ASN A 51 -7.00 10.93 8.03
N VAL A 52 -5.93 11.67 7.74
CA VAL A 52 -5.97 12.80 6.79
C VAL A 52 -6.21 12.34 5.35
N ASN A 53 -5.91 11.08 5.04
CA ASN A 53 -6.20 10.51 3.72
C ASN A 53 -7.66 10.05 3.68
N GLU A 54 -8.36 10.38 2.59
CA GLU A 54 -9.77 10.05 2.37
C GLU A 54 -9.95 8.63 1.81
N LYS A 55 -8.93 8.10 1.15
CA LYS A 55 -8.89 6.75 0.57
C LYS A 55 -7.57 6.08 0.92
N HIS A 56 -7.57 4.76 1.02
CA HIS A 56 -6.38 3.98 1.32
C HIS A 56 -6.18 2.81 0.35
N ILE A 57 -4.92 2.49 0.10
CA ILE A 57 -4.49 1.30 -0.63
C ILE A 57 -3.64 0.44 0.31
N ALA A 58 -4.12 -0.77 0.60
CA ALA A 58 -3.35 -1.80 1.29
C ALA A 58 -2.52 -2.57 0.26
N LEU A 59 -1.22 -2.28 0.18
CA LEU A 59 -0.30 -2.92 -0.75
C LEU A 59 0.45 -4.05 -0.05
N ASN A 60 -0.05 -5.27 -0.24
CA ASN A 60 0.43 -6.47 0.43
C ASN A 60 1.38 -7.27 -0.46
N GLY A 61 2.49 -7.73 0.12
CA GLY A 61 3.40 -8.62 -0.60
C GLY A 61 2.88 -10.06 -0.71
N CYS A 62 2.16 -10.55 0.29
CA CYS A 62 1.80 -11.97 0.41
C CYS A 62 0.49 -12.20 1.20
N PRO A 63 -0.02 -13.44 1.28
CA PRO A 63 -1.32 -13.75 1.90
C PRO A 63 -1.43 -13.44 3.40
N VAL A 64 -0.32 -13.08 4.06
CA VAL A 64 -0.34 -12.62 5.46
C VAL A 64 -1.10 -11.28 5.59
N LYS A 65 -1.12 -10.47 4.52
CA LYS A 65 -1.86 -9.19 4.41
C LYS A 65 -1.53 -8.19 5.53
N CYS A 66 -0.24 -7.95 5.78
CA CYS A 66 0.18 -7.10 6.90
C CYS A 66 -0.30 -5.64 6.76
N ALA A 67 -0.35 -5.08 5.54
CA ALA A 67 -0.80 -3.71 5.34
C ALA A 67 -2.29 -3.55 5.66
N SER A 68 -3.11 -4.50 5.22
CA SER A 68 -4.55 -4.59 5.53
C SER A 68 -4.78 -4.65 7.05
N LYS A 69 -4.09 -5.57 7.73
CA LYS A 69 -4.19 -5.71 9.19
C LYS A 69 -3.71 -4.47 9.94
N ALA A 70 -2.69 -3.78 9.43
CA ALA A 70 -2.21 -2.53 10.01
C ALA A 70 -3.26 -1.41 9.91
N LEU A 71 -3.92 -1.25 8.75
CA LEU A 71 -5.05 -0.33 8.58
C LEU A 71 -6.20 -0.64 9.54
N GLU A 72 -6.62 -1.90 9.57
CA GLU A 72 -7.71 -2.37 10.44
C GLU A 72 -7.41 -2.12 11.92
N SER A 73 -6.15 -2.29 12.36
CA SER A 73 -5.74 -2.02 13.74
C SER A 73 -5.92 -0.56 14.16
N ALA A 74 -5.94 0.37 13.20
CA ALA A 74 -6.20 1.79 13.41
C ALA A 74 -7.66 2.19 13.12
N GLY A 75 -8.55 1.22 12.88
CA GLY A 75 -9.96 1.46 12.56
C GLY A 75 -10.23 1.88 11.11
N ILE A 76 -9.24 1.78 10.22
CA ILE A 76 -9.40 2.11 8.79
C ILE A 76 -9.79 0.83 8.05
N THR A 77 -11.08 0.69 7.74
CA THR A 77 -11.64 -0.53 7.10
C THR A 77 -11.95 -0.37 5.63
N GLU A 78 -12.07 0.87 5.15
CA GLU A 78 -12.36 1.17 3.74
C GLU A 78 -11.06 1.40 2.97
N TYR A 79 -10.57 0.35 2.31
CA TYR A 79 -9.35 0.41 1.50
C TYR A 79 -9.42 -0.53 0.29
N LYS A 80 -8.70 -0.19 -0.77
CA LYS A 80 -8.45 -1.12 -1.87
C LYS A 80 -7.28 -2.03 -1.50
N GLU A 81 -7.48 -3.33 -1.61
CA GLU A 81 -6.45 -4.32 -1.32
C GLU A 81 -5.81 -4.81 -2.62
N ILE A 82 -4.46 -4.85 -2.64
CA ILE A 82 -3.68 -5.46 -3.71
C ILE A 82 -2.67 -6.42 -3.05
N THR A 83 -2.59 -7.66 -3.52
CA THR A 83 -1.67 -8.67 -3.00
C THR A 83 -0.78 -9.25 -4.11
N LEU A 84 0.52 -8.91 -4.09
CA LEU A 84 1.46 -9.22 -5.16
C LEU A 84 1.51 -10.71 -5.54
N THR A 85 1.53 -11.61 -4.55
CA THR A 85 1.60 -13.05 -4.82
C THR A 85 0.38 -13.63 -5.53
N SER A 86 -0.82 -13.12 -5.25
CA SER A 86 -2.07 -13.68 -5.79
C SER A 86 -2.54 -12.96 -7.04
N ASP A 87 -2.28 -11.65 -7.12
CA ASP A 87 -2.85 -10.81 -8.16
C ASP A 87 -1.95 -10.75 -9.40
N PHE A 88 -0.67 -11.14 -9.25
CA PHE A 88 0.35 -11.07 -10.32
C PHE A 88 1.22 -12.34 -10.42
N ASP A 89 0.86 -13.39 -9.68
CA ASP A 89 1.58 -14.67 -9.63
C ASP A 89 3.08 -14.54 -9.30
N ILE A 90 3.45 -13.56 -8.45
CA ILE A 90 4.86 -13.32 -8.08
C ILE A 90 5.25 -14.17 -6.86
N PRO A 91 6.13 -15.18 -6.98
CA PRO A 91 6.47 -16.05 -5.86
C PRO A 91 7.27 -15.31 -4.80
N LYS A 92 6.87 -15.45 -3.53
CA LYS A 92 7.65 -14.94 -2.39
C LYS A 92 8.96 -15.70 -2.26
N ASN A 93 10.08 -14.99 -2.20
CA ASN A 93 11.41 -15.54 -2.01
C ASN A 93 12.33 -14.58 -1.23
N LYS A 94 13.58 -15.02 -0.99
CA LYS A 94 14.59 -14.29 -0.20
C LYS A 94 15.55 -13.44 -1.05
N ASN A 95 15.40 -13.43 -2.37
CA ASN A 95 16.18 -12.54 -3.22
C ASN A 95 15.57 -11.13 -3.19
N PHE A 96 16.06 -10.25 -2.32
CA PHE A 96 15.52 -8.89 -2.17
C PHE A 96 15.63 -8.01 -3.42
N LYS A 97 16.39 -8.44 -4.44
CA LYS A 97 16.53 -7.74 -5.73
C LYS A 97 15.62 -8.30 -6.82
N ASP A 98 14.83 -9.33 -6.52
CA ASP A 98 13.84 -9.84 -7.45
C ASP A 98 12.66 -8.86 -7.53
N GLU A 99 12.52 -8.28 -8.72
CA GLU A 99 11.50 -7.29 -9.08
C GLU A 99 10.59 -7.80 -10.20
N THR A 100 10.43 -9.13 -10.30
CA THR A 100 9.58 -9.76 -11.31
C THR A 100 8.19 -9.11 -11.35
N ASN A 101 7.77 -8.67 -12.53
CA ASN A 101 6.48 -8.02 -12.80
C ASN A 101 6.20 -6.73 -12.02
N ILE A 102 7.22 -6.03 -11.49
CA ILE A 102 7.01 -4.79 -10.74
C ILE A 102 6.25 -3.73 -11.55
N ASP A 103 6.51 -3.60 -12.84
CA ASP A 103 5.82 -2.64 -13.72
C ASP A 103 4.30 -2.89 -13.78
N ASN A 104 3.87 -4.16 -13.75
CA ASN A 104 2.45 -4.52 -13.72
C ASN A 104 1.81 -4.15 -12.38
N VAL A 105 2.56 -4.31 -11.28
CA VAL A 105 2.11 -3.90 -9.94
C VAL A 105 1.95 -2.37 -9.90
N GLU A 106 2.94 -1.62 -10.41
CA GLU A 106 2.87 -0.15 -10.48
C GLU A 106 1.69 0.32 -11.32
N ALA A 107 1.49 -0.28 -12.50
CA ALA A 107 0.35 0.03 -13.36
C ALA A 107 -0.98 -0.20 -12.63
N LYS A 108 -1.14 -1.33 -11.92
CA LYS A 108 -2.37 -1.62 -11.18
C LYS A 108 -2.60 -0.65 -10.02
N VAL A 109 -1.56 -0.29 -9.28
CA VAL A 109 -1.69 0.70 -8.19
C VAL A 109 -2.07 2.06 -8.78
N LYS A 110 -1.49 2.45 -9.92
CA LYS A 110 -1.85 3.68 -10.63
C LYS A 110 -3.31 3.67 -11.11
N ASP A 111 -3.79 2.57 -11.67
CA ASP A 111 -5.20 2.45 -12.07
C ASP A 111 -6.14 2.67 -10.87
N VAL A 112 -5.80 2.12 -9.70
CA VAL A 112 -6.60 2.34 -8.48
C VAL A 112 -6.55 3.79 -8.00
N ILE A 113 -5.39 4.45 -8.12
CA ILE A 113 -5.27 5.89 -7.83
C ILE A 113 -6.16 6.70 -8.79
N ASP A 114 -6.10 6.41 -10.09
CA ASP A 114 -6.90 7.09 -11.12
C ASP A 114 -8.41 6.84 -10.92
N GLU A 115 -8.81 5.62 -10.54
CA GLU A 115 -10.18 5.29 -10.13
C GLU A 115 -10.65 6.19 -8.98
N PHE A 116 -9.89 6.27 -7.87
CA PHE A 116 -10.23 7.15 -6.75
C PHE A 116 -10.34 8.62 -7.17
N LEU A 117 -9.42 9.11 -8.01
CA LEU A 117 -9.43 10.51 -8.48
C LEU A 117 -10.62 10.82 -9.38
N SER A 118 -11.14 9.80 -10.08
CA SER A 118 -12.33 9.94 -10.93
C SER A 118 -13.63 10.00 -10.12
N GLU A 119 -13.73 9.24 -9.02
CA GLU A 119 -14.89 9.23 -8.10
C GLU A 119 -15.15 10.63 -7.48
N GLN A 120 -14.12 11.47 -7.40
CA GLN A 120 -14.23 12.82 -6.82
C GLN A 120 -14.90 13.86 -7.76
N LYS A 121 -15.02 13.55 -9.06
CA LYS A 121 -15.52 14.50 -10.07
C LYS A 121 -17.02 14.34 -10.38
N GLY A 122 -17.67 13.31 -9.83
CA GLY A 122 -19.11 13.06 -9.95
C GLY A 122 -19.85 13.47 -8.70
#